data_AF-A0A7C4BLY4-F1
#
_entry.id   AF-A0A7C4BLY4-F1
#
_cell.length_a   1.000
_cell.length_b   1.000
_cell.length_c   1.000
_cell.angle_alpha   90.00
_cell.angle_beta   90.00
_cell.angle_gamma   90.00
#
_symmetry.space_group_name_H-M   'P 1'
#
loop_
_entity.id
_entity.type
_entity.pdbx_description
1 polymer ?
#
loop_
_entity_poly.entity_id
_entity_poly.type
_entity_poly.pdbx_seq_one_letter_code
_entity_poly.pdbx_strand_id
1 'polypeptide(L)' 'MSQEEIVELQKQNCIFCKIAEKQIPSKIIHEDDKVICILDINPASEGHILASL' A
#
# COMPACT_ATOMS: atom_id res chain seq x y z
N MET A 1 26.04 3.77 4.99
CA MET A 1 24.68 4.16 4.60
C MET A 1 24.08 4.88 5.79
N SER A 2 23.60 6.10 5.57
CA SER A 2 22.87 6.85 6.61
C SER A 2 21.49 6.21 6.82
N GLN A 3 20.86 6.47 7.96
CA GLN A 3 19.50 5.96 8.22
C GLN A 3 18.49 6.51 7.21
N GLU A 4 18.72 7.72 6.70
CA GLU A 4 17.87 8.39 5.72
C GLU A 4 17.90 7.69 4.35
N GLU A 5 19.08 7.23 3.91
CA GLU A 5 19.23 6.51 2.62
C GLU A 5 18.47 5.18 2.62
N ILE A 6 18.41 4.49 3.76
CA ILE A 6 17.72 3.20 3.89
C ILE A 6 16.20 3.38 3.79
N VAL A 7 15.67 4.42 4.44
CA VAL A 7 14.23 4.73 4.41
C VAL A 7 13.76 5.06 3.00
N GLU A 8 14.53 5.87 2.27
CA GLU A 8 14.21 6.22 0.89
C GLU A 8 14.20 4.98 -0.03
N LEU A 9 15.18 4.09 0.13
CA LEU A 9 15.24 2.84 -0.62
C LEU A 9 14.05 1.90 -0.31
N GLN A 10 13.61 1.84 0.94
CA GLN A 10 12.46 1.04 1.32
C GLN A 10 11.17 1.59 0.69
N LYS A 11 11.01 2.91 0.66
CA LYS A 11 9.84 3.56 0.07
C LYS A 11 9.73 3.29 -1.43
N GLN A 12 10.84 3.39 -2.16
CA GLN A 12 10.87 3.13 -3.61
C GLN A 12 10.50 1.68 -3.98
N ASN A 13 10.77 0.73 -3.10
CA ASN A 13 10.48 -0.69 -3.30
C ASN A 13 9.15 -1.15 -2.68
N CYS A 14 8.45 -0.28 -1.96
CA CYS A 14 7.19 -0.63 -1.32
C CYS A 14 6.04 -0.61 -2.34
N ILE A 15 5.42 -1.76 -2.56
CA ILE A 15 4.28 -1.88 -3.48
C ILE A 15 3.05 -1.12 -2.97
N PHE A 16 2.85 -1.08 -1.65
CA PHE A 16 1.74 -0.34 -1.06
C PHE A 16 1.91 1.17 -1.21
N CYS A 17 3.14 1.69 -1.16
CA CYS A 17 3.40 3.11 -1.47
C CYS A 17 3.01 3.44 -2.91
N LYS A 18 3.35 2.58 -3.87
CA LYS A 18 2.95 2.77 -5.29
C LYS A 18 1.45 2.68 -5.50
N ILE A 19 0.75 1.87 -4.71
CA ILE A 19 -0.71 1.79 -4.71
C ILE A 19 -1.33 3.08 -4.14
N ALA A 20 -0.80 3.58 -3.01
CA ALA A 20 -1.25 4.85 -2.42
C ALA A 20 -1.01 6.05 -3.37
N GLU A 21 0.10 6.04 -4.11
CA GLU A 21 0.40 7.03 -5.15
C GLU A 21 -0.36 6.78 -6.47
N LYS A 22 -1.27 5.80 -6.51
CA LYS A 22 -2.13 5.48 -7.67
C LYS A 22 -1.35 5.12 -8.94
N GLN A 23 -0.10 4.67 -8.79
CA GLN A 23 0.74 4.20 -9.91
C GLN A 23 0.39 2.77 -10.33
N ILE A 24 -0.10 1.96 -9.40
CA ILE A 24 -0.52 0.58 -9.63
C ILE A 24 -2.03 0.50 -9.45
N PRO A 25 -2.78 -0.08 -10.40
CA PRO A 25 -4.22 -0.24 -10.26
C PRO A 25 -4.54 -1.14 -9.07
N SER A 26 -5.45 -0.69 -8.21
CA SER A 26 -5.97 -1.47 -7.08
C SER A 26 -7.44 -1.11 -6.84
N LYS A 27 -8.18 -2.02 -6.19
CA LYS A 27 -9.57 -1.78 -5.83
C LYS A 27 -9.63 -1.17 -4.44
N ILE A 28 -9.55 0.16 -4.38
CA ILE A 28 -9.65 0.94 -3.14
C ILE A 28 -11.10 0.89 -2.66
N ILE A 29 -11.29 0.46 -1.42
CA ILE A 29 -12.59 0.43 -0.75
C ILE A 29 -12.76 1.65 0.17
N HIS A 30 -11.66 2.10 0.78
CA HIS A 30 -11.63 3.28 1.63
C HIS A 30 -10.24 3.93 1.56
N GLU A 31 -10.18 5.26 1.59
CA GLU A 31 -8.95 6.05 1.59
C GLU A 31 -9.19 7.29 2.47
N ASP A 32 -8.31 7.51 3.44
CA ASP A 32 -8.26 8.73 4.25
C ASP A 32 -6.82 9.18 4.49
N ASP A 33 -6.65 10.25 5.26
CA ASP A 33 -5.35 10.90 5.50
C ASP A 33 -4.31 9.99 6.18
N LYS A 34 -4.73 8.87 6.77
CA LYS A 34 -3.87 7.97 7.54
C LYS A 34 -3.81 6.57 7.00
N VAL A 35 -4.84 6.11 6.31
CA VAL A 35 -4.93 4.73 5.84
C VAL A 35 -5.57 4.60 4.47
N ILE A 36 -5.08 3.62 3.72
CA ILE A 36 -5.71 3.12 2.50
C ILE A 36 -6.09 1.66 2.66
N CYS A 37 -7.34 1.35 2.33
CA CYS A 37 -7.92 0.01 2.39
C CYS A 37 -8.20 -0.49 0.97
N ILE A 38 -7.57 -1.60 0.60
CA ILE A 38 -7.70 -2.20 -0.73
C ILE A 38 -8.22 -3.63 -0.64
N LEU A 39 -8.95 -4.08 -1.66
CA LEU A 39 -9.31 -5.49 -1.80
C LEU A 39 -8.07 -6.32 -2.16
N ASP A 40 -7.92 -7.44 -1.46
CA ASP A 40 -6.86 -8.39 -1.76
C ASP A 40 -7.11 -9.02 -3.16
N ILE A 41 -6.05 -9.15 -3.94
CA ILE A 41 -6.09 -9.80 -5.26
C ILE A 41 -6.21 -11.33 -5.14
N ASN A 42 -5.68 -11.91 -4.06
CA ASN A 42 -5.78 -13.32 -3.74
C ASN A 42 -6.38 -13.50 -2.34
N PRO A 43 -7.68 -13.18 -2.17
CA PRO A 43 -8.32 -13.11 -0.87
C PRO A 43 -8.39 -14.49 -0.20
N ALA A 44 -8.09 -14.55 1.10
CA ALA A 44 -8.27 -15.77 1.90
C ALA A 44 -9.76 -16.10 2.13
N SER A 45 -10.63 -15.09 2.09
CA SER A 45 -12.08 -15.22 2.19
C SER A 45 -12.77 -14.08 1.44
N GLU A 46 -14.06 -14.24 1.15
CA GLU A 46 -14.85 -13.18 0.52
C GLU A 46 -14.78 -11.88 1.35
N GLY A 47 -14.50 -10.77 0.68
CA GLY A 47 -14.38 -9.46 1.32
C GLY A 47 -13.06 -9.22 2.07
N HIS A 48 -12.01 -10.04 1.88
CA HIS A 48 -10.71 -9.79 2.49
C HIS A 48 -10.09 -8.46 2.00
N ILE A 49 -9.72 -7.60 2.95
CA ILE A 49 -9.21 -6.26 2.73
C ILE A 49 -7.85 -6.10 3.42
N LEU A 50 -6.91 -5.44 2.75
CA LEU A 50 -5.62 -5.05 3.29
C LEU A 50 -5.65 -3.56 3.64
N ALA A 51 -5.19 -3.21 4.84
CA ALA A 51 -5.04 -1.82 5.29
C ALA A 51 -3.55 -1.46 5.37
N SER A 52 -3.15 -0.41 4.65
CA SER A 52 -1.80 0.17 4.71
C SER A 52 -1.86 1.57 5.32
N LEU A 53 -0.95 1.84 6.26
CA LEU A 53 -0.65 3.16 6.84
C LEU A 53 0.46 3.86 6.04
#